data_AF-A0A8J3SAH2-F1
#
_entry.id   AF-A0A8J3SAH2-F1
#
_cell.length_a   1.000
_cell.length_b   1.000
_cell.length_c   1.000
_cell.angle_alpha   90.00
_cell.angle_beta   90.00
_cell.angle_gamma   90.00
#
_symmetry.space_group_name_H-M   'P 1'
#
loop_
_entity.id
_entity.type
_entity.pdbx_description
1 polymer ?
#
loop_
_entity_poly.entity_id
_entity_poly.type
_entity_poly.pdbx_seq_one_letter_code
_entity_poly.pdbx_strand_id
1 'polypeptide(L)'
;MIGLIAVISTVVLAVTFAGAARVIRHRAQTAADLGALAAARLAFADPDAGCAEAASLAVTNGARLTRCVVGDGGVATVRVVVSFTLPVVGAEEVMAHARAGPVHITEPAG
;
A
#
# COMPACT_ATOMS: atom_id res chain seq x y z
N MET A 1 23.40 37.39 6.76
CA MET A 1 23.63 35.97 7.11
C MET A 1 22.35 35.25 7.55
N ILE A 2 21.58 35.79 8.50
CA ILE A 2 20.35 35.16 9.02
C ILE A 2 19.33 34.82 7.90
N GLY A 3 19.12 35.73 6.94
CA GLY A 3 18.18 35.49 5.83
C GLY A 3 18.57 34.29 4.94
N LEU A 4 19.87 34.11 4.65
CA LEU A 4 20.34 32.96 3.87
C LEU A 4 20.15 31.66 4.64
N ILE A 5 20.48 31.66 5.93
CA ILE A 5 20.27 30.50 6.81
C ILE A 5 18.77 30.14 6.85
N ALA A 6 17.89 31.13 7.03
CA ALA A 6 16.45 30.90 7.05
C ALA A 6 15.94 30.29 5.74
N VAL A 7 16.40 30.76 4.57
CA VAL A 7 16.03 30.20 3.27
C VAL A 7 16.51 28.75 3.13
N ILE A 8 17.78 28.48 3.43
CA ILE A 8 18.35 27.13 3.33
C ILE A 8 17.60 26.17 4.27
N SER A 9 17.39 26.56 5.53
CA SER A 9 16.65 25.75 6.50
C SER A 9 15.23 25.44 6.03
N THR A 10 14.54 26.41 5.44
CA THR A 10 13.18 26.22 4.90
C THR A 10 13.18 25.22 3.74
N VAL A 11 14.14 25.31 2.82
CA VAL A 11 14.25 24.39 1.68
C VAL A 11 14.57 22.97 2.16
N VAL A 12 15.52 22.81 3.07
CA VAL A 12 15.87 21.49 3.64
C VAL A 12 14.65 20.87 4.33
N LEU A 13 13.91 21.66 5.10
CA LEU A 13 12.69 21.19 5.76
C LEU A 13 11.63 20.75 4.72
N ALA A 14 11.40 21.55 3.69
CA ALA A 14 10.46 21.20 2.62
C ALA A 14 10.86 19.89 1.90
N VAL A 15 12.14 19.72 1.55
CA VAL A 15 12.63 18.52 0.87
C VAL A 15 12.52 17.28 1.76
N THR A 16 12.88 17.39 3.04
CA THR A 16 12.79 16.27 4.00
C THR A 16 11.35 15.80 4.21
N PHE A 17 10.40 16.72 4.39
CA PHE A 17 8.97 16.37 4.48
C PHE A 17 8.45 15.74 3.19
N ALA A 18 8.80 16.28 2.02
CA ALA A 18 8.41 15.71 0.74
C ALA A 18 9.00 14.31 0.52
N GLY A 19 10.24 14.08 0.96
CA GLY A 19 10.89 12.78 0.93
C GLY A 19 10.17 11.76 1.83
N ALA A 20 9.89 12.14 3.08
CA ALA A 20 9.17 11.29 4.03
C ALA A 20 7.77 10.92 3.50
N ALA A 21 7.02 11.89 2.97
CA ALA A 21 5.70 11.65 2.39
C ALA A 21 5.75 10.65 1.22
N ARG A 22 6.74 10.77 0.33
CA ARG A 22 6.93 9.82 -0.78
C ARG A 22 7.27 8.42 -0.30
N VAL A 23 8.15 8.29 0.70
CA VAL A 23 8.53 6.98 1.26
C VAL A 23 7.31 6.27 1.89
N ILE A 24 6.50 6.99 2.66
CA ILE A 24 5.29 6.43 3.28
C ILE A 24 4.30 5.96 2.20
N ARG A 25 4.07 6.79 1.17
CA ARG A 25 3.19 6.42 0.05
C ARG A 25 3.70 5.22 -0.72
N HIS A 26 5.00 5.15 -0.98
CA HIS A 26 5.58 4.03 -1.71
C HIS A 26 5.48 2.73 -0.90
N ARG A 27 5.77 2.76 0.40
CA ARG A 27 5.58 1.60 1.28
C ARG A 27 4.14 1.10 1.31
N ALA A 28 3.17 2.02 1.40
CA ALA A 28 1.76 1.65 1.38
C ALA A 28 1.39 0.97 0.06
N GLN A 29 1.89 1.49 -1.08
CA GLN A 29 1.62 0.91 -2.40
C GLN A 29 2.29 -0.46 -2.57
N THR A 30 3.57 -0.60 -2.20
CA THR A 30 4.29 -1.87 -2.25
C THR A 30 3.59 -2.94 -1.41
N ALA A 31 3.11 -2.59 -0.22
CA ALA A 31 2.34 -3.50 0.63
C ALA A 31 1.03 -3.94 -0.04
N ALA A 32 0.31 -3.01 -0.68
CA ALA A 32 -0.91 -3.33 -1.41
C ALA A 32 -0.64 -4.24 -2.61
N ASP A 33 0.40 -3.95 -3.40
CA ASP A 33 0.75 -4.69 -4.62
C ASP A 33 1.16 -6.14 -4.29
N LEU A 34 2.03 -6.33 -3.29
CA LEU A 34 2.44 -7.65 -2.82
C LEU A 34 1.26 -8.43 -2.22
N GLY A 35 0.41 -7.76 -1.44
CA GLY A 35 -0.80 -8.37 -0.90
C GLY A 35 -1.78 -8.80 -1.99
N ALA A 36 -1.97 -7.97 -3.02
CA ALA A 36 -2.83 -8.30 -4.16
C ALA A 36 -2.30 -9.51 -4.93
N LEU A 37 -0.99 -9.59 -5.19
CA LEU A 37 -0.37 -10.73 -5.85
C LEU A 37 -0.48 -12.03 -5.03
N ALA A 38 -0.27 -11.96 -3.71
CA ALA A 38 -0.43 -13.11 -2.81
C ALA A 38 -1.88 -13.62 -2.80
N ALA A 39 -2.85 -12.71 -2.67
CA ALA A 39 -4.26 -13.07 -2.73
C ALA A 39 -4.67 -13.62 -4.11
N ALA A 40 -4.15 -13.05 -5.20
CA ALA A 40 -4.42 -13.54 -6.56
C ALA A 40 -3.83 -14.93 -6.82
N ARG A 41 -2.68 -15.26 -6.22
CA ARG A 41 -2.02 -16.57 -6.36
C ARG A 41 -2.88 -17.72 -5.88
N LEU A 42 -3.64 -17.52 -4.79
CA LEU A 42 -4.49 -18.53 -4.18
C LEU A 42 -5.98 -18.34 -4.49
N ALA A 43 -6.32 -17.40 -5.36
CA ALA A 43 -7.70 -16.97 -5.61
C ALA A 43 -8.67 -18.12 -5.99
N PHE A 44 -8.19 -19.14 -6.72
CA PHE A 44 -9.01 -20.30 -7.14
C PHE A 44 -8.87 -21.52 -6.23
N ALA A 45 -7.81 -21.59 -5.42
CA ALA A 45 -7.52 -22.74 -4.58
C ALA A 45 -8.07 -22.54 -3.16
N ASP A 46 -7.73 -21.41 -2.55
CA ASP A 46 -8.13 -21.02 -1.20
C ASP A 46 -8.04 -19.49 -1.05
N PRO A 47 -9.14 -18.76 -1.31
CA PRO A 47 -9.14 -17.30 -1.24
C PRO A 47 -8.90 -16.78 0.19
N ASP A 48 -9.29 -17.54 1.21
CA ASP A 48 -9.10 -17.15 2.60
C ASP A 48 -7.62 -17.26 3.00
N ALA A 49 -6.94 -18.34 2.61
CA ALA A 49 -5.49 -18.46 2.78
C ALA A 49 -4.73 -17.37 2.01
N GLY A 50 -5.19 -17.01 0.80
CA GLY A 50 -4.64 -15.89 0.03
C GLY A 50 -4.76 -14.55 0.75
N CYS A 51 -5.91 -14.28 1.36
CA CYS A 51 -6.10 -13.07 2.16
C CYS A 51 -5.28 -13.08 3.47
N ALA A 52 -5.07 -14.26 4.08
CA ALA A 52 -4.20 -14.39 5.25
C ALA A 52 -2.72 -14.10 4.90
N GLU A 53 -2.24 -14.61 3.75
CA GLU A 53 -0.90 -14.31 3.25
C GLU A 53 -0.75 -12.82 2.91
N ALA A 54 -1.76 -12.21 2.28
CA ALA A 54 -1.79 -10.77 2.04
C ALA A 54 -1.73 -9.94 3.34
N ALA A 55 -2.39 -10.39 4.41
CA ALA A 55 -2.31 -9.74 5.72
C ALA A 55 -0.89 -9.82 6.32
N SER A 56 -0.24 -10.98 6.22
CA SER A 56 1.14 -11.18 6.68
C SER A 56 2.13 -10.28 5.94
N LEU A 57 1.98 -10.15 4.61
CA LEU A 57 2.80 -9.25 3.79
C LEU A 57 2.54 -7.78 4.10
N ALA A 58 1.29 -7.40 4.35
CA ALA A 58 0.97 -6.05 4.77
C ALA A 58 1.70 -5.69 6.09
N VAL A 59 1.61 -6.56 7.11
CA VAL A 59 2.27 -6.36 8.40
C VAL A 59 3.78 -6.25 8.26
N THR A 60 4.38 -7.13 7.45
CA THR A 60 5.84 -7.12 7.18
C THR A 60 6.29 -5.80 6.52
N ASN A 61 5.42 -5.15 5.75
CA ASN A 61 5.68 -3.86 5.12
C ASN A 61 5.28 -2.65 5.99
N GLY A 62 4.88 -2.87 7.26
CA GLY A 62 4.44 -1.80 8.17
C GLY A 62 3.06 -1.26 7.84
N ALA A 63 2.24 -2.03 7.14
CA ALA A 63 0.87 -1.72 6.81
C ALA A 63 -0.11 -2.66 7.52
N ARG A 64 -1.35 -2.24 7.66
CA ARG A 64 -2.46 -3.04 8.16
C ARG A 64 -3.42 -3.33 7.01
N LEU A 65 -3.75 -4.60 6.80
CA LEU A 65 -4.80 -4.98 5.87
C LEU A 65 -6.15 -4.51 6.40
N THR A 66 -6.90 -3.75 5.61
CA THR A 66 -8.25 -3.28 5.98
C THR A 66 -9.33 -3.94 5.15
N ARG A 67 -8.99 -4.42 3.95
CA ARG A 67 -9.90 -5.15 3.08
C ARG A 67 -9.13 -6.07 2.16
N CYS A 68 -9.60 -7.30 2.03
CA CYS A 68 -9.17 -8.24 1.01
C CYS A 68 -10.44 -8.87 0.43
N VAL A 69 -10.60 -8.80 -0.89
CA VAL A 69 -11.73 -9.40 -1.60
C VAL A 69 -11.20 -10.07 -2.85
N VAL A 70 -11.47 -11.35 -3.00
CA VAL A 70 -11.23 -12.09 -4.23
C VAL A 70 -12.55 -12.17 -4.98
N GLY A 71 -12.62 -11.53 -6.15
CA GLY A 71 -13.82 -11.55 -6.99
C GLY A 71 -13.85 -12.75 -7.92
N ASP A 72 -15.02 -12.97 -8.52
CA ASP A 72 -15.22 -13.95 -9.58
C ASP A 72 -14.24 -13.67 -10.74
N GLY A 73 -13.56 -14.72 -11.22
CA GLY A 73 -12.45 -14.61 -12.18
C GLY A 73 -11.05 -14.49 -11.55
N GLY A 74 -10.94 -14.68 -10.23
CA GLY A 74 -9.66 -14.78 -9.55
C GLY A 74 -8.93 -13.44 -9.36
N VAL A 75 -9.68 -12.33 -9.42
CA VAL A 75 -9.11 -11.00 -9.27
C VAL A 75 -9.20 -10.55 -7.82
N ALA A 76 -8.06 -10.50 -7.15
CA ALA A 76 -7.92 -10.03 -5.79
C ALA A 76 -7.80 -8.50 -5.74
N THR A 77 -8.58 -7.88 -4.85
CA THR A 77 -8.53 -6.45 -4.51
C THR A 77 -8.13 -6.32 -3.04
N VAL A 78 -6.99 -5.68 -2.81
CA VAL A 78 -6.40 -5.51 -1.49
C VAL A 78 -6.31 -4.03 -1.14
N ARG A 79 -6.67 -3.69 0.10
CA ARG A 79 -6.57 -2.35 0.67
C ARG A 79 -5.80 -2.39 1.98
N VAL A 80 -4.79 -1.55 2.08
CA VAL A 80 -3.94 -1.45 3.25
C VAL A 80 -3.89 -0.02 3.76
N VAL A 81 -3.56 0.12 5.04
CA VAL A 81 -3.34 1.39 5.71
C VAL A 81 -1.96 1.38 6.35
N VAL A 82 -1.18 2.43 6.13
CA VAL A 82 0.07 2.68 6.86
C VAL A 82 -0.18 3.83 7.83
N SER A 83 0.04 3.57 9.11
CA SER A 83 -0.03 4.58 10.16
C SER A 83 1.36 5.18 10.37
N PHE A 84 1.47 6.50 10.43
CA PHE A 84 2.73 7.21 10.69
C PHE A 84 2.48 8.41 11.58
N THR A 85 3.50 8.88 12.30
CA THR A 85 3.36 10.01 13.22
C THR A 85 4.19 11.18 12.72
N LEU A 86 3.54 12.33 12.57
CA LEU A 86 4.20 13.60 12.27
C LEU A 86 4.43 14.37 13.58
N PRO A 87 5.61 15.01 13.77
CA PRO A 87 5.93 15.71 15.02
C PRO A 87 4.93 16.83 15.40
N VAL A 88 4.27 17.44 14.41
CA VAL A 88 3.37 18.58 14.59
C VAL A 88 1.90 18.21 14.47
N VAL A 89 1.58 17.21 13.63
CA VAL A 89 0.19 16.87 13.26
C VAL A 89 -0.33 15.67 14.07
N GLY A 90 0.56 14.83 14.61
CA GLY A 90 0.20 13.62 15.33
C GLY A 90 0.11 12.39 14.44
N ALA A 91 -0.68 11.41 14.84
CA ALA A 91 -0.85 10.16 14.12
C ALA A 91 -1.75 10.36 12.89
N GLU A 92 -1.23 9.98 11.73
CA GLU A 92 -1.87 10.07 10.43
C GLU A 92 -1.90 8.70 9.77
N GLU A 93 -2.86 8.49 8.86
CA GLU A 93 -3.01 7.26 8.12
C GLU A 93 -2.99 7.50 6.62
N VAL A 94 -2.24 6.67 5.90
CA VAL A 94 -2.21 6.64 4.44
C VAL A 94 -2.81 5.34 3.95
N MET A 95 -3.87 5.45 3.15
CA MET A 95 -4.47 4.32 2.46
C MET A 95 -3.83 4.08 1.09
N ALA A 96 -3.64 2.81 0.79
CA ALA A 96 -3.28 2.33 -0.54
C ALA A 96 -4.17 1.14 -0.93
N HIS A 97 -4.34 0.94 -2.23
CA HIS A 97 -5.09 -0.18 -2.76
C HIS A 97 -4.45 -0.68 -4.05
N ALA A 98 -4.57 -1.99 -4.29
CA ALA A 98 -4.08 -2.65 -5.47
C ALA A 98 -5.02 -3.79 -5.88
N ARG A 99 -4.98 -4.13 -7.16
CA ARG A 99 -5.76 -5.21 -7.75
C ARG A 99 -4.85 -6.08 -8.59
N ALA A 100 -4.93 -7.39 -8.42
CA ALA A 100 -4.17 -8.36 -9.20
C ALA A 100 -5.06 -9.55 -9.56
N GLY A 101 -4.81 -10.16 -10.71
CA GLY A 101 -5.57 -11.30 -11.20
C GLY A 101 -4.85 -11.96 -12.38
N PRO A 102 -5.38 -13.10 -12.87
CA PRO A 102 -4.80 -13.80 -14.02
C PRO A 102 -4.84 -12.93 -15.29
N VAL A 103 -3.76 -13.00 -16.09
CA VAL A 103 -3.65 -12.30 -17.39
C VAL A 103 -4.57 -12.85 -18.47
N HIS A 104 -5.07 -14.09 -18.29
CA HIS A 104 -5.97 -14.76 -19.22
C HIS A 104 -7.13 -15.37 -18.45
N ILE A 105 -8.19 -14.60 -18.26
CA ILE A 105 -9.54 -15.13 -18.14
C ILE A 105 -10.25 -14.75 -19.44
N THR A 106 -10.15 -15.62 -20.44
CA THR A 106 -11.01 -15.53 -21.61
C THR A 106 -12.43 -15.67 -21.09
N GLU A 107 -13.22 -14.60 -21.20
CA GLU A 107 -14.67 -14.66 -21.05
C GLU A 107 -15.17 -15.70 -22.07
N PRO A 108 -15.87 -16.78 -21.67
CA PRO A 108 -16.52 -17.64 -22.66
C PRO A 108 -17.51 -16.75 -23.40
N ALA A 109 -17.23 -16.49 -24.69
CA ALA A 109 -18.13 -15.79 -25.57
C ALA A 109 -19.49 -16.50 -25.53
N GLY A 110 -20.48 -15.82 -24.95
CA GLY A 110 -21.90 -16.13 -25.08
C GLY A 110 -22.53 -15.10 -26.00
#